data_AF-A0AAU2U642-F1
#
_entry.id   AF-A0AAU2U642-F1
#
_cell.length_a   1.000
_cell.length_b   1.000
_cell.length_c   1.000
_cell.angle_alpha   90.00
_cell.angle_beta   90.00
_cell.angle_gamma   90.00
#
_symmetry.space_group_name_H-M   'P 1'
#
loop_
_entity.id
_entity.type
_entity.pdbx_description
1 polymer ?
#
loop_
_entity_poly.entity_id
_entity_poly.type
_entity_poly.pdbx_seq_one_letter_code
_entity_poly.pdbx_strand_id
1 'polypeptide(L)'
;MSGNSETNIRIAPCTLEALSRITLRRATSRDETVRQLLTEHVASQEQEHPEDRLTHISTLLRYPRPPRWRSEPRTDVPLRVRAPADLLERARAASLRLPGQHPRSHRDYQGRMLTDAVTTAIARDEPFDDDFLTGLLPLLRHGAALGLWRLTTAATSTRPEKVWLLDANAVRARHRLTDAPLDFADQHILRVAEALEREESWHASTRFETATALARRFLTGPQAEEREQALCEQDKPWDKLYQDLLQVDDREERRLRRRQGSTSYDWTGRGGTAVWRARRRVDLEYFEDWLVERTRNDPAAGVMEEPASPGWLLRIPPAWLAHAPTPTASGQPPEPYATWAADGRLLAFPYRNRTAFWPLLHCVGTPGRQPVPGFEPVAAAAAGLRPEHVLGFIEAVLIDWNHTFTEEPDLRIALDVSADQACRFGFITAEDQHQLMAEARAATLQIMDDFITWAAADGARPSYLHKLREARGNTRDFHRLTRRYPTHQRPKFLAPRASWKWPGQSVTAELVAGSPPELLQWLAAAAHRRSSLILEQAMEAAWHRAFDQYGFRM
;
A
#
# COMPACT_ATOMS: atom_id res chain seq x y z
N MET A 1 -18.66 23.03 -22.00
CA MET A 1 -19.59 22.51 -20.98
C MET A 1 -19.09 21.14 -20.55
N SER A 2 -18.37 21.06 -19.43
CA SER A 2 -17.94 19.78 -18.86
C SER A 2 -19.18 19.05 -18.32
N GLY A 3 -19.50 17.91 -18.91
CA GLY A 3 -20.68 17.12 -18.54
C GLY A 3 -20.61 16.62 -17.09
N ASN A 4 -21.77 16.45 -16.47
CA ASN A 4 -21.87 15.79 -15.16
C ASN A 4 -21.35 14.36 -15.28
N SER A 5 -20.49 13.97 -14.33
CA SER A 5 -20.09 12.59 -14.14
C SER A 5 -21.12 11.86 -13.28
N GLU A 6 -21.28 10.58 -13.57
CA GLU A 6 -22.22 9.73 -12.86
C GLU A 6 -21.50 8.58 -12.16
N THR A 7 -21.87 8.33 -10.91
CA THR A 7 -21.37 7.21 -10.12
C THR A 7 -22.44 6.69 -9.16
N ASN A 8 -22.24 5.50 -8.61
CA ASN A 8 -23.11 4.92 -7.59
C ASN A 8 -22.34 4.71 -6.30
N ILE A 9 -22.91 5.18 -5.19
CA ILE A 9 -22.42 4.92 -3.84
C ILE A 9 -23.43 4.04 -3.10
N ARG A 10 -23.03 3.55 -1.91
CA ARG A 10 -23.86 2.71 -1.05
C ARG A 10 -23.95 3.34 0.33
N ILE A 11 -25.15 3.65 0.78
CA ILE A 11 -25.43 4.35 2.05
C ILE A 11 -26.39 3.55 2.92
N ALA A 12 -26.55 3.94 4.19
CA ALA A 12 -27.55 3.37 5.06
C ALA A 12 -28.97 3.81 4.65
N PRO A 13 -30.02 2.99 4.91
CA PRO A 13 -31.40 3.38 4.65
C PRO A 13 -31.80 4.69 5.35
N CYS A 14 -31.43 4.87 6.62
CA CYS A 14 -31.68 6.09 7.40
C CYS A 14 -31.06 7.35 6.76
N THR A 15 -29.89 7.23 6.12
CA THR A 15 -29.26 8.32 5.36
C THR A 15 -30.08 8.70 4.12
N LEU A 16 -30.69 7.72 3.43
CA LEU A 16 -31.54 7.97 2.27
C LEU A 16 -32.88 8.63 2.67
N GLU A 17 -33.43 8.25 3.82
CA GLU A 17 -34.61 8.89 4.40
C GLU A 17 -34.32 10.35 4.78
N ALA A 18 -33.17 10.62 5.40
CA ALA A 18 -32.72 11.98 5.69
C ALA A 18 -32.60 12.83 4.42
N LEU A 19 -31.95 12.28 3.38
CA LEU A 19 -31.86 12.95 2.07
C LEU A 19 -33.24 13.24 1.48
N SER A 20 -34.21 12.34 1.68
CA SER A 20 -35.59 12.53 1.21
C SER A 20 -36.27 13.70 1.94
N ARG A 21 -36.07 13.84 3.26
CA ARG A 21 -36.56 15.00 4.04
C ARG A 21 -35.92 16.30 3.57
N ILE A 22 -34.61 16.33 3.33
CA ILE A 22 -33.92 17.51 2.79
C ILE A 22 -34.48 17.88 1.42
N THR A 23 -34.67 16.88 0.55
CA THR A 23 -35.18 17.08 -0.82
C THR A 23 -36.58 17.69 -0.81
N LEU A 24 -37.46 17.20 0.06
CA LEU A 24 -38.79 17.78 0.26
C LEU A 24 -38.71 19.22 0.80
N ARG A 25 -37.85 19.47 1.79
CA ARG A 25 -37.64 20.80 2.40
C ARG A 25 -37.10 21.83 1.41
N ARG A 26 -36.16 21.42 0.55
CA ARG A 26 -35.53 22.30 -0.48
C ARG A 26 -36.35 22.40 -1.76
N ALA A 27 -37.41 21.61 -1.93
CA ALA A 27 -38.24 21.55 -3.14
C ALA A 27 -37.44 21.30 -4.44
N THR A 28 -36.38 20.53 -4.36
CA THR A 28 -35.47 20.20 -5.47
C THR A 28 -35.57 18.72 -5.85
N SER A 29 -34.98 18.34 -6.99
CA SER A 29 -34.79 16.90 -7.29
C SER A 29 -33.69 16.31 -6.39
N ARG A 30 -33.73 15.00 -6.11
CA ARG A 30 -32.69 14.31 -5.34
C ARG A 30 -31.27 14.59 -5.87
N ASP A 31 -31.08 14.56 -7.19
CA ASP A 31 -29.77 14.77 -7.82
C ASP A 31 -29.29 16.23 -7.66
N GLU A 32 -30.21 17.21 -7.72
CA GLU A 32 -29.91 18.61 -7.42
C GLU A 32 -29.56 18.80 -5.94
N THR A 33 -30.35 18.21 -5.03
CA THR A 33 -30.10 18.24 -3.59
C THR A 33 -28.71 17.71 -3.24
N VAL A 34 -28.33 16.55 -3.79
CA VAL A 34 -26.99 15.97 -3.56
C VAL A 34 -25.88 16.88 -4.09
N ARG A 35 -26.06 17.53 -5.24
CA ARG A 35 -25.07 18.49 -5.77
C ARG A 35 -24.92 19.70 -4.87
N GLN A 36 -26.01 20.27 -4.39
CA GLN A 36 -25.97 21.42 -3.48
C GLN A 36 -25.30 21.06 -2.16
N LEU A 37 -25.72 19.95 -1.52
CA LEU A 37 -25.12 19.46 -0.29
C LEU A 37 -23.61 19.20 -0.45
N LEU A 38 -23.17 18.58 -1.54
CA LEU A 38 -21.74 18.35 -1.79
C LEU A 38 -20.98 19.65 -2.03
N THR A 39 -21.58 20.61 -2.74
CA THR A 39 -20.96 21.92 -3.00
C THR A 39 -20.76 22.69 -1.70
N GLU A 40 -21.81 22.76 -0.88
CA GLU A 40 -21.80 23.39 0.45
C GLU A 40 -20.79 22.70 1.39
N HIS A 41 -20.80 21.37 1.40
CA HIS A 41 -19.86 20.57 2.20
C HIS A 41 -18.42 20.83 1.79
N VAL A 42 -18.07 20.69 0.50
CA VAL A 42 -16.71 20.92 0.00
C VAL A 42 -16.24 22.33 0.31
N ALA A 43 -17.07 23.34 0.05
CA ALA A 43 -16.73 24.74 0.33
C ALA A 43 -16.43 24.97 1.83
N SER A 44 -17.22 24.38 2.73
CA SER A 44 -16.94 24.46 4.16
C SER A 44 -15.69 23.69 4.55
N GLN A 45 -15.51 22.44 4.09
CA GLN A 45 -14.39 21.60 4.51
C GLN A 45 -13.03 22.11 4.03
N GLU A 46 -12.97 22.75 2.87
CA GLU A 46 -11.72 23.30 2.33
C GLU A 46 -11.24 24.56 3.04
N GLN A 47 -12.14 25.26 3.75
CA GLN A 47 -11.79 26.42 4.58
C GLN A 47 -11.27 26.02 5.96
N GLU A 48 -11.56 24.80 6.41
CA GLU A 48 -11.15 24.28 7.71
C GLU A 48 -9.74 23.65 7.68
N HIS A 49 -9.07 23.69 8.83
CA HIS A 49 -7.85 22.93 9.05
C HIS A 49 -8.14 21.42 8.88
N PRO A 50 -7.24 20.60 8.30
CA PRO A 50 -7.52 19.18 8.02
C PRO A 50 -7.99 18.34 9.21
N GLU A 51 -7.58 18.70 10.43
CA GLU A 51 -8.00 18.03 11.67
C GLU A 51 -9.40 18.46 12.15
N ASP A 52 -9.84 19.67 11.81
CA ASP A 52 -11.15 20.21 12.21
C ASP A 52 -12.27 19.92 11.20
N ARG A 53 -11.90 19.40 10.03
CA ARG A 53 -12.83 18.85 9.05
C ARG A 53 -13.74 17.80 9.69
N LEU A 54 -14.98 17.75 9.24
CA LEU A 54 -16.01 16.87 9.78
C LEU A 54 -16.09 15.58 8.97
N THR A 55 -16.28 14.47 9.68
CA THR A 55 -16.70 13.18 9.11
C THR A 55 -17.88 12.63 9.91
N HIS A 56 -18.74 11.87 9.25
CA HIS A 56 -19.74 11.08 9.95
C HIS A 56 -19.11 9.85 10.65
N ILE A 57 -19.61 9.48 11.83
CA ILE A 57 -19.13 8.35 12.64
C ILE A 57 -19.18 7.01 11.88
N SER A 58 -20.10 6.87 10.93
CA SER A 58 -20.22 5.67 10.09
C SER A 58 -18.98 5.37 9.24
N THR A 59 -18.16 6.38 8.92
CA THR A 59 -16.87 6.21 8.24
C THR A 59 -15.92 5.38 9.11
N LEU A 60 -15.78 5.77 10.38
CA LEU A 60 -14.90 5.12 11.34
C LEU A 60 -15.38 3.70 11.70
N LEU A 61 -16.70 3.52 11.82
CA LEU A 61 -17.31 2.25 12.19
C LEU A 61 -17.52 1.31 10.98
N ARG A 62 -17.23 1.81 9.77
CA ARG A 62 -17.50 1.14 8.50
C ARG A 62 -18.95 0.65 8.40
N TYR A 63 -19.87 1.55 8.74
CA TYR A 63 -21.31 1.33 8.71
C TYR A 63 -21.94 1.89 7.42
N PRO A 64 -22.92 1.21 6.80
CA PRO A 64 -23.26 -0.20 6.99
C PRO A 64 -22.08 -1.11 6.64
N ARG A 65 -22.00 -2.25 7.33
CA ARG A 65 -20.93 -3.24 7.09
C ARG A 65 -21.17 -3.90 5.73
N PRO A 66 -20.14 -3.99 4.86
CA PRO A 66 -20.28 -4.75 3.63
C PRO A 66 -20.45 -6.25 3.94
N PRO A 67 -21.17 -7.00 3.10
CA PRO A 67 -21.39 -8.41 3.30
C PRO A 67 -20.06 -9.18 3.29
N ARG A 68 -19.92 -10.19 4.16
CA ARG A 68 -18.73 -11.05 4.24
C ARG A 68 -18.64 -11.98 3.04
N TRP A 69 -19.77 -12.32 2.42
CA TRP A 69 -19.83 -13.18 1.23
C TRP A 69 -20.80 -12.62 0.20
N ARG A 70 -20.62 -12.96 -1.09
CA ARG A 70 -21.54 -12.52 -2.15
C ARG A 70 -22.98 -12.99 -1.92
N SER A 71 -23.17 -14.06 -1.16
CA SER A 71 -24.46 -14.65 -0.81
C SER A 71 -25.13 -14.00 0.40
N GLU A 72 -24.42 -13.19 1.19
CA GLU A 72 -25.02 -12.53 2.35
C GLU A 72 -25.88 -11.34 1.91
N PRO A 73 -27.03 -11.11 2.58
CA PRO A 73 -27.89 -9.98 2.28
C PRO A 73 -27.16 -8.66 2.57
N ARG A 74 -27.42 -7.67 1.73
CA ARG A 74 -26.87 -6.32 1.91
C ARG A 74 -27.82 -5.49 2.77
N THR A 75 -27.26 -4.79 3.74
CA THR A 75 -27.98 -3.80 4.56
C THR A 75 -27.85 -2.38 4.02
N ASP A 76 -27.00 -2.16 3.00
CA ASP A 76 -26.83 -0.88 2.33
C ASP A 76 -27.73 -0.73 1.09
N VAL A 77 -28.07 0.52 0.75
CA VAL A 77 -28.88 0.87 -0.41
C VAL A 77 -28.07 1.69 -1.42
N PRO A 78 -28.27 1.50 -2.73
CA PRO A 78 -27.56 2.28 -3.74
C PRO A 78 -28.12 3.71 -3.83
N LEU A 79 -27.22 4.70 -3.87
CA LEU A 79 -27.53 6.08 -4.22
C LEU A 79 -26.73 6.47 -5.46
N ARG A 80 -27.44 6.88 -6.52
CA ARG A 80 -26.85 7.41 -7.74
C ARG A 80 -26.49 8.88 -7.52
N VAL A 81 -25.24 9.24 -7.81
CA VAL A 81 -24.70 10.60 -7.67
C VAL A 81 -24.33 11.11 -9.05
N ARG A 82 -24.90 12.26 -9.42
CA ARG A 82 -24.60 12.97 -10.68
C ARG A 82 -24.11 14.37 -10.36
N ALA A 83 -22.83 14.63 -10.57
CA ALA A 83 -22.19 15.89 -10.22
C ALA A 83 -21.00 16.20 -11.16
N PRO A 84 -20.56 17.46 -11.23
CA PRO A 84 -19.32 17.82 -11.90
C PRO A 84 -18.13 16.98 -11.40
N ALA A 85 -17.25 16.55 -12.32
CA ALA A 85 -16.14 15.64 -11.99
C ALA A 85 -15.17 16.24 -10.97
N ASP A 86 -14.88 17.53 -11.12
CA ASP A 86 -14.05 18.34 -10.22
C ASP A 86 -14.64 18.40 -8.80
N LEU A 87 -15.96 18.57 -8.67
CA LEU A 87 -16.63 18.54 -7.38
C LEU A 87 -16.50 17.17 -6.71
N LEU A 88 -16.63 16.07 -7.47
CA LEU A 88 -16.46 14.72 -6.94
C LEU A 88 -15.03 14.44 -6.48
N GLU A 89 -14.01 14.92 -7.20
CA GLU A 89 -12.60 14.78 -6.78
C GLU A 89 -12.33 15.58 -5.51
N ARG A 90 -12.78 16.83 -5.44
CA ARG A 90 -12.64 17.67 -4.24
C ARG A 90 -13.35 17.07 -3.03
N ALA A 91 -14.56 16.54 -3.20
CA ALA A 91 -15.29 15.84 -2.14
C ALA A 91 -14.52 14.62 -1.60
N ARG A 92 -13.87 13.84 -2.47
CA ARG A 92 -13.02 12.72 -2.03
C ARG A 92 -11.79 13.20 -1.28
N ALA A 93 -11.16 14.28 -1.73
CA ALA A 93 -9.99 14.87 -1.08
C ALA A 93 -10.30 15.48 0.30
N ALA A 94 -11.52 15.98 0.50
CA ALA A 94 -11.99 16.53 1.77
C ALA A 94 -12.37 15.46 2.80
N SER A 95 -12.59 14.20 2.38
CA SER A 95 -13.07 13.12 3.26
C SER A 95 -11.97 12.56 4.16
N LEU A 96 -12.34 12.12 5.37
CA LEU A 96 -11.45 11.38 6.26
C LEU A 96 -10.95 10.10 5.60
N ARG A 97 -9.63 9.92 5.55
CA ARG A 97 -8.99 8.65 5.19
C ARG A 97 -8.36 8.03 6.42
N LEU A 98 -8.80 6.84 6.80
CA LEU A 98 -8.15 6.12 7.90
C LEU A 98 -6.77 5.60 7.46
N PRO A 99 -5.78 5.58 8.36
CA PRO A 99 -4.46 4.98 8.11
C PRO A 99 -4.60 3.60 7.46
N GLY A 100 -3.85 3.32 6.38
CA GLY A 100 -3.83 2.04 5.68
C GLY A 100 -4.99 1.77 4.72
N GLN A 101 -5.92 2.71 4.56
CA GLN A 101 -6.92 2.62 3.48
C GLN A 101 -6.32 3.09 2.16
N HIS A 102 -6.63 2.41 1.06
CA HIS A 102 -6.31 2.89 -0.29
C HIS A 102 -7.56 2.96 -1.18
N PRO A 103 -7.57 3.80 -2.23
CA PRO A 103 -8.75 3.97 -3.10
C PRO A 103 -9.20 2.67 -3.79
N ARG A 104 -8.25 1.78 -4.08
CA ARG A 104 -8.48 0.47 -4.71
C ARG A 104 -7.83 -0.61 -3.88
N SER A 105 -8.62 -1.19 -2.98
CA SER A 105 -8.21 -2.33 -2.17
C SER A 105 -9.37 -3.30 -1.97
N HIS A 106 -9.07 -4.49 -1.43
CA HIS A 106 -10.10 -5.47 -1.12
C HIS A 106 -10.85 -5.11 0.17
N ARG A 107 -12.19 -5.16 0.12
CA ARG A 107 -13.12 -5.02 1.27
C ARG A 107 -12.69 -3.95 2.29
N ASP A 108 -12.04 -4.38 3.37
CA ASP A 108 -11.79 -3.63 4.62
C ASP A 108 -10.70 -2.58 4.48
N TYR A 109 -9.86 -2.73 3.46
CA TYR A 109 -8.77 -1.81 3.14
C TYR A 109 -9.20 -0.68 2.21
N GLN A 110 -10.43 -0.73 1.69
CA GLN A 110 -10.89 0.27 0.73
C GLN A 110 -11.57 1.43 1.46
N GLY A 111 -11.05 2.63 1.24
CA GLY A 111 -11.70 3.87 1.64
C GLY A 111 -12.96 4.14 0.80
N ARG A 112 -14.04 4.63 1.42
CA ARG A 112 -15.31 4.95 0.74
C ARG A 112 -15.50 6.46 0.60
N MET A 113 -14.43 7.18 0.25
CA MET A 113 -14.33 8.64 0.37
C MET A 113 -15.57 9.40 -0.14
N LEU A 114 -16.07 9.10 -1.34
CA LEU A 114 -17.27 9.78 -1.85
C LEU A 114 -18.55 9.43 -1.08
N THR A 115 -18.71 8.18 -0.64
CA THR A 115 -19.81 7.77 0.25
C THR A 115 -19.73 8.56 1.55
N ASP A 116 -18.53 8.68 2.11
CA ASP A 116 -18.28 9.31 3.39
C ASP A 116 -18.55 10.83 3.31
N ALA A 117 -18.11 11.50 2.23
CA ALA A 117 -18.46 12.90 1.94
C ALA A 117 -19.97 13.12 1.84
N VAL A 118 -20.68 12.31 1.03
CA VAL A 118 -22.13 12.44 0.85
C VAL A 118 -22.87 12.20 2.16
N THR A 119 -22.48 11.17 2.92
CA THR A 119 -23.09 10.84 4.21
C THR A 119 -22.89 11.97 5.22
N THR A 120 -21.69 12.55 5.27
CA THR A 120 -21.36 13.67 6.15
C THR A 120 -22.12 14.94 5.76
N ALA A 121 -22.20 15.24 4.46
CA ALA A 121 -22.97 16.38 3.95
C ALA A 121 -24.46 16.28 4.30
N ILE A 122 -25.05 15.08 4.16
CA ILE A 122 -26.44 14.81 4.57
C ILE A 122 -26.60 14.97 6.09
N ALA A 123 -25.74 14.33 6.88
CA ALA A 123 -25.83 14.36 8.35
C ALA A 123 -25.70 15.77 8.93
N ARG A 124 -24.94 16.65 8.26
CA ARG A 124 -24.80 18.06 8.64
C ARG A 124 -26.08 18.88 8.42
N ASP A 125 -26.85 18.60 7.37
CA ASP A 125 -28.10 19.31 7.05
C ASP A 125 -29.32 18.67 7.73
N GLU A 126 -29.29 17.35 7.92
CA GLU A 126 -30.34 16.56 8.54
C GLU A 126 -29.71 15.40 9.32
N PRO A 127 -29.52 15.55 10.65
CA PRO A 127 -29.09 14.45 11.50
C PRO A 127 -30.00 13.24 11.36
N PHE A 128 -29.42 12.05 11.36
CA PHE A 128 -30.15 10.79 11.23
C PHE A 128 -29.55 9.72 12.12
N ASP A 129 -30.37 8.74 12.44
CA ASP A 129 -30.02 7.68 13.38
C ASP A 129 -30.75 6.38 13.02
N ASP A 130 -30.28 5.26 13.55
CA ASP A 130 -30.90 3.94 13.54
C ASP A 130 -30.41 3.10 14.71
N ASP A 131 -30.92 1.88 14.91
CA ASP A 131 -30.55 1.00 16.03
C ASP A 131 -29.02 0.84 16.21
N PHE A 132 -28.24 0.86 15.13
CA PHE A 132 -26.78 0.76 15.19
C PHE A 132 -26.10 2.09 15.52
N LEU A 133 -26.67 3.23 15.14
CA LEU A 133 -26.11 4.55 15.39
C LEU A 133 -26.62 5.18 16.71
N THR A 134 -27.69 4.63 17.30
CA THR A 134 -28.48 5.30 18.36
C THR A 134 -27.65 5.89 19.49
N GLY A 135 -27.65 7.21 19.62
CA GLY A 135 -26.99 7.92 20.72
C GLY A 135 -25.47 8.08 20.60
N LEU A 136 -24.87 7.71 19.46
CA LEU A 136 -23.52 8.13 19.10
C LEU A 136 -23.53 9.59 18.62
N LEU A 137 -22.44 10.31 18.89
CA LEU A 137 -22.19 11.60 18.28
C LEU A 137 -22.02 11.40 16.75
N PRO A 138 -22.91 11.95 15.90
CA PRO A 138 -22.96 11.58 14.49
C PRO A 138 -21.83 12.20 13.67
N LEU A 139 -21.43 13.44 13.99
CA LEU A 139 -20.37 14.17 13.31
C LEU A 139 -19.18 14.33 14.25
N LEU A 140 -17.99 14.01 13.77
CA LEU A 140 -16.73 14.15 14.48
C LEU A 140 -15.77 15.02 13.69
N ARG A 141 -14.87 15.73 14.38
CA ARG A 141 -13.67 16.24 13.74
C ARG A 141 -12.76 15.10 13.32
N HIS A 142 -12.01 15.32 12.23
CA HIS A 142 -11.03 14.36 11.73
C HIS A 142 -10.00 14.02 12.80
N GLY A 143 -9.53 15.00 13.59
CA GLY A 143 -8.62 14.80 14.71
C GLY A 143 -9.19 13.82 15.74
N ALA A 144 -10.45 13.98 16.13
CA ALA A 144 -11.12 13.06 17.06
C ALA A 144 -11.33 11.66 16.46
N ALA A 145 -11.73 11.58 15.19
CA ALA A 145 -11.90 10.30 14.49
C ALA A 145 -10.57 9.54 14.37
N LEU A 146 -9.47 10.25 14.07
CA LEU A 146 -8.12 9.68 14.05
C LEU A 146 -7.65 9.29 15.45
N GLY A 147 -7.92 10.10 16.48
CA GLY A 147 -7.63 9.77 17.88
C GLY A 147 -8.34 8.49 18.33
N LEU A 148 -9.62 8.35 18.00
CA LEU A 148 -10.38 7.12 18.29
C LEU A 148 -9.87 5.91 17.50
N TRP A 149 -9.46 6.11 16.24
CA TRP A 149 -8.82 5.06 15.46
C TRP A 149 -7.47 4.64 16.06
N ARG A 150 -6.65 5.57 16.53
CA ARG A 150 -5.36 5.27 17.21
C ARG A 150 -5.56 4.46 18.49
N LEU A 151 -6.57 4.77 19.30
CA LEU A 151 -6.94 3.93 20.45
C LEU A 151 -7.39 2.54 20.00
N THR A 152 -8.13 2.44 18.90
CA THR A 152 -8.55 1.16 18.31
C THR A 152 -7.34 0.34 17.85
N THR A 153 -6.38 0.96 17.16
CA THR A 153 -5.17 0.27 16.70
C THR A 153 -4.32 -0.15 17.88
N ALA A 154 -4.16 0.66 18.93
CA ALA A 154 -3.46 0.27 20.16
C ALA A 154 -4.11 -0.96 20.81
N ALA A 155 -5.42 -0.91 21.02
CA ALA A 155 -6.20 -1.99 21.64
C ALA A 155 -6.20 -3.30 20.83
N THR A 156 -5.85 -3.24 19.55
CA THR A 156 -5.84 -4.40 18.64
C THR A 156 -4.46 -4.64 18.02
N SER A 157 -3.42 -3.98 18.55
CA SER A 157 -2.06 -4.13 18.05
C SER A 157 -1.59 -5.55 18.29
N THR A 158 -1.04 -6.15 17.25
CA THR A 158 -0.41 -7.46 17.37
C THR A 158 0.99 -7.32 17.96
N ARG A 159 1.60 -8.44 18.36
CA ARG A 159 2.96 -8.46 18.90
C ARG A 159 4.01 -7.80 17.99
N PRO A 160 4.07 -8.09 16.68
CA PRO A 160 4.98 -7.38 15.77
C PRO A 160 4.83 -5.85 15.84
N GLU A 161 3.58 -5.35 15.87
CA GLU A 161 3.31 -3.90 15.96
C GLU A 161 3.73 -3.35 17.32
N LYS A 162 3.37 -4.05 18.42
CA LYS A 162 3.68 -3.63 19.79
C LYS A 162 5.17 -3.44 20.03
N VAL A 163 6.03 -4.31 19.49
CA VAL A 163 7.49 -4.16 19.62
C VAL A 163 7.94 -2.78 19.16
N TRP A 164 7.59 -2.38 17.93
CA TRP A 164 7.97 -1.09 17.38
C TRP A 164 7.33 0.09 18.12
N LEU A 165 6.05 -0.01 18.48
CA LEU A 165 5.34 1.08 19.17
C LEU A 165 5.87 1.30 20.59
N LEU A 166 6.20 0.22 21.31
CA LEU A 166 6.77 0.29 22.66
C LEU A 166 8.23 0.77 22.64
N ASP A 167 9.03 0.31 21.68
CA ASP A 167 10.41 0.79 21.50
C ASP A 167 10.42 2.29 21.17
N ALA A 168 9.54 2.76 20.28
CA ALA A 168 9.38 4.17 20.00
C ALA A 168 8.98 4.98 21.25
N ASN A 169 8.12 4.44 22.12
CA ASN A 169 7.79 5.10 23.38
C ASN A 169 8.97 5.16 24.35
N ALA A 170 9.80 4.11 24.40
CA ALA A 170 11.03 4.12 25.20
C ALA A 170 12.03 5.17 24.66
N VAL A 171 12.19 5.29 23.35
CA VAL A 171 13.01 6.33 22.71
C VAL A 171 12.46 7.72 23.04
N ARG A 172 11.16 7.96 22.86
CA ARG A 172 10.50 9.23 23.23
C ARG A 172 10.72 9.56 24.71
N ALA A 173 10.60 8.59 25.61
CA ALA A 173 10.78 8.79 27.04
C ALA A 173 12.24 9.14 27.39
N ARG A 174 13.22 8.47 26.77
CA ARG A 174 14.65 8.75 26.96
C ARG A 174 15.00 10.17 26.51
N HIS A 175 14.53 10.57 25.33
CA HIS A 175 14.84 11.88 24.74
C HIS A 175 14.03 13.04 25.33
N ARG A 176 12.93 12.79 26.03
CA ARG A 176 12.28 13.83 26.87
C ARG A 176 13.17 14.33 28.00
N LEU A 177 14.20 13.57 28.38
CA LEU A 177 15.10 13.88 29.49
C LEU A 177 16.46 14.41 29.03
N THR A 178 16.71 14.50 27.72
CA THR A 178 18.02 14.85 27.15
C THR A 178 17.89 15.70 25.89
N ASP A 179 18.67 16.77 25.77
CA ASP A 179 18.76 17.59 24.54
C ASP A 179 19.73 16.99 23.49
N ALA A 180 20.14 15.73 23.67
CA ALA A 180 21.03 15.07 22.74
C ALA A 180 20.30 14.83 21.39
N PRO A 181 20.98 15.02 20.25
CA PRO A 181 20.40 14.68 18.96
C PRO A 181 20.11 13.18 18.89
N LEU A 182 18.99 12.81 18.29
CA LEU A 182 18.64 11.42 18.02
C LEU A 182 19.68 10.79 17.08
N ASP A 183 20.17 9.60 17.41
CA ASP A 183 20.97 8.82 16.46
C ASP A 183 20.07 8.24 15.34
N PHE A 184 20.69 7.68 14.29
CA PHE A 184 19.95 7.15 13.15
C PHE A 184 19.00 6.01 13.53
N ALA A 185 19.37 5.14 14.47
CA ALA A 185 18.55 4.00 14.86
C ALA A 185 17.28 4.45 15.62
N ASP A 186 17.43 5.41 16.53
CA ASP A 186 16.32 6.04 17.24
C ASP A 186 15.40 6.78 16.27
N GLN A 187 15.96 7.56 15.34
CA GLN A 187 15.17 8.22 14.29
C GLN A 187 14.40 7.20 13.45
N HIS A 188 15.04 6.10 13.02
CA HIS A 188 14.39 5.03 12.27
C HIS A 188 13.22 4.42 13.05
N ILE A 189 13.40 4.07 14.33
CA ILE A 189 12.33 3.51 15.16
C ILE A 189 11.15 4.48 15.28
N LEU A 190 11.42 5.76 15.53
CA LEU A 190 10.37 6.78 15.65
C LEU A 190 9.60 6.97 14.35
N ARG A 191 10.30 7.02 13.20
CA ARG A 191 9.69 7.16 11.87
C ARG A 191 8.85 5.94 11.50
N VAL A 192 9.32 4.73 11.80
CA VAL A 192 8.57 3.50 11.54
C VAL A 192 7.29 3.45 12.39
N ALA A 193 7.38 3.79 13.68
CA ALA A 193 6.21 3.85 14.55
C ALA A 193 5.22 4.91 14.09
N GLU A 194 5.69 6.09 13.67
CA GLU A 194 4.86 7.15 13.11
C GLU A 194 4.13 6.66 11.84
N ALA A 195 4.84 6.04 10.90
CA ALA A 195 4.25 5.48 9.68
C ALA A 195 3.21 4.39 10.01
N LEU A 196 3.46 3.55 11.02
CA LEU A 196 2.52 2.52 11.46
C LEU A 196 1.23 3.11 12.05
N GLU A 197 1.35 4.16 12.88
CA GLU A 197 0.21 4.84 13.53
C GLU A 197 -0.61 5.69 12.55
N ARG A 198 0.06 6.36 11.61
CA ARG A 198 -0.56 7.41 10.76
C ARG A 198 -0.90 6.93 9.36
N GLU A 199 -0.25 5.89 8.87
CA GLU A 199 -0.31 5.58 7.44
C GLU A 199 -0.46 4.08 7.11
N GLU A 200 0.13 3.17 7.87
CA GLU A 200 0.26 1.74 7.54
C GLU A 200 -0.50 0.79 8.48
N SER A 201 -1.70 1.17 8.90
CA SER A 201 -2.56 0.30 9.69
C SER A 201 -3.18 -0.83 8.83
N TRP A 202 -3.24 -2.05 9.37
CA TRP A 202 -4.08 -3.09 8.76
C TRP A 202 -5.55 -2.92 9.14
N HIS A 203 -6.44 -3.46 8.30
CA HIS A 203 -7.89 -3.41 8.50
C HIS A 203 -8.49 -4.82 8.56
N ALA A 204 -9.43 -5.03 9.48
CA ALA A 204 -10.28 -6.21 9.56
C ALA A 204 -11.56 -5.91 10.36
N SER A 205 -12.56 -6.79 10.27
CA SER A 205 -13.82 -6.65 11.02
C SER A 205 -13.62 -6.45 12.53
N THR A 206 -12.64 -7.13 13.14
CA THR A 206 -12.36 -7.01 14.58
C THR A 206 -11.91 -5.61 14.98
N ARG A 207 -11.13 -4.89 14.14
CA ARG A 207 -10.77 -3.49 14.43
C ARG A 207 -12.00 -2.59 14.40
N PHE A 208 -12.91 -2.77 13.45
CA PHE A 208 -14.16 -2.00 13.40
C PHE A 208 -15.12 -2.34 14.56
N GLU A 209 -15.10 -3.58 15.06
CA GLU A 209 -15.82 -3.98 16.28
C GLU A 209 -15.26 -3.29 17.52
N THR A 210 -13.93 -3.27 17.68
CA THR A 210 -13.28 -2.51 18.77
C THR A 210 -13.52 -1.00 18.64
N ALA A 211 -13.44 -0.45 17.42
CA ALA A 211 -13.77 0.96 17.17
C ALA A 211 -15.23 1.27 17.58
N THR A 212 -16.16 0.35 17.30
CA THR A 212 -17.55 0.48 17.73
C THR A 212 -17.65 0.49 19.25
N ALA A 213 -17.00 -0.44 19.95
CA ALA A 213 -17.01 -0.49 21.41
C ALA A 213 -16.41 0.78 22.06
N LEU A 214 -15.29 1.28 21.52
CA LEU A 214 -14.67 2.51 21.98
C LEU A 214 -15.55 3.74 21.65
N ALA A 215 -16.13 3.82 20.45
CA ALA A 215 -17.08 4.88 20.10
C ALA A 215 -18.27 4.89 21.06
N ARG A 216 -18.82 3.72 21.38
CA ARG A 216 -19.92 3.61 22.36
C ARG A 216 -19.52 4.09 23.75
N ARG A 217 -18.27 3.88 24.16
CA ARG A 217 -17.75 4.36 25.45
C ARG A 217 -17.50 5.86 25.47
N PHE A 218 -16.93 6.42 24.41
CA PHE A 218 -16.46 7.81 24.40
C PHE A 218 -17.46 8.79 23.81
N LEU A 219 -18.23 8.39 22.81
CA LEU A 219 -19.05 9.27 21.98
C LEU A 219 -20.55 9.08 22.23
N THR A 220 -20.94 8.64 23.42
CA THR A 220 -22.34 8.53 23.84
C THR A 220 -22.59 9.27 25.15
N GLY A 221 -23.84 9.70 25.34
CA GLY A 221 -24.28 10.37 26.57
C GLY A 221 -23.89 11.86 26.65
N PRO A 222 -24.15 12.51 27.79
CA PRO A 222 -24.05 13.98 27.92
C PRO A 222 -22.62 14.54 27.83
N GLN A 223 -21.60 13.69 27.96
CA GLN A 223 -20.18 14.07 27.87
C GLN A 223 -19.55 13.73 26.51
N ALA A 224 -20.36 13.35 25.50
CA ALA A 224 -19.83 12.92 24.22
C ALA A 224 -18.98 14.00 23.52
N GLU A 225 -19.40 15.26 23.56
CA GLU A 225 -18.68 16.38 22.95
C GLU A 225 -17.35 16.68 23.67
N GLU A 226 -17.34 16.69 25.01
CA GLU A 226 -16.11 16.86 25.80
C GLU A 226 -15.10 15.75 25.52
N ARG A 227 -15.58 14.50 25.40
CA ARG A 227 -14.74 13.35 25.07
C ARG A 227 -14.28 13.37 23.61
N GLU A 228 -15.09 13.90 22.69
CA GLU A 228 -14.68 14.13 21.30
C GLU A 228 -13.56 15.16 21.23
N GLN A 229 -13.63 16.25 22.01
CA GLN A 229 -12.53 17.21 22.17
C GLN A 229 -11.26 16.54 22.70
N ALA A 230 -11.36 15.73 23.75
CA ALA A 230 -10.20 15.00 24.29
C ALA A 230 -9.59 14.00 23.29
N LEU A 231 -10.41 13.38 22.43
CA LEU A 231 -9.93 12.53 21.32
C LEU A 231 -9.22 13.36 20.23
N CYS A 232 -9.61 14.61 20.05
CA CYS A 232 -9.00 15.53 19.08
C CYS A 232 -7.65 16.05 19.59
N GLU A 233 -7.60 16.54 20.82
CA GLU A 233 -6.40 17.14 21.45
C GLU A 233 -5.29 16.12 21.70
N GLN A 234 -5.65 14.88 22.05
CA GLN A 234 -4.71 13.78 22.32
C GLN A 234 -3.69 14.11 23.43
N ASP A 235 -4.15 14.84 24.45
CA ASP A 235 -3.37 15.25 25.61
C ASP A 235 -2.92 14.08 26.51
N LYS A 236 -2.21 14.39 27.61
CA LYS A 236 -1.68 13.40 28.57
C LYS A 236 -2.70 12.33 29.03
N PRO A 237 -3.98 12.64 29.33
CA PRO A 237 -4.95 11.60 29.69
C PRO A 237 -5.23 10.63 28.54
N TRP A 238 -5.27 11.14 27.31
CA TRP A 238 -5.43 10.33 26.11
C TRP A 238 -4.19 9.47 25.87
N ASP A 239 -2.99 10.03 25.99
CA ASP A 239 -1.72 9.28 25.86
C ASP A 239 -1.66 8.16 26.89
N LYS A 240 -2.03 8.42 28.15
CA LYS A 240 -2.12 7.37 29.18
C LYS A 240 -3.06 6.24 28.76
N LEU A 241 -4.26 6.57 28.27
CA LEU A 241 -5.21 5.55 27.80
C LEU A 241 -4.65 4.78 26.59
N TYR A 242 -3.99 5.45 25.66
CA TYR A 242 -3.32 4.83 24.52
C TYR A 242 -2.27 3.82 24.99
N GLN A 243 -1.41 4.21 25.94
CA GLN A 243 -0.40 3.33 26.54
C GLN A 243 -1.05 2.15 27.27
N ASP A 244 -2.09 2.39 28.06
CA ASP A 244 -2.81 1.33 28.79
C ASP A 244 -3.38 0.30 27.81
N LEU A 245 -3.98 0.74 26.70
CA LEU A 245 -4.51 -0.14 25.65
C LEU A 245 -3.42 -0.89 24.88
N LEU A 246 -2.29 -0.23 24.60
CA LEU A 246 -1.15 -0.84 23.90
C LEU A 246 -0.47 -1.91 24.75
N GLN A 247 -0.39 -1.69 26.06
CA GLN A 247 0.30 -2.57 27.01
C GLN A 247 -0.56 -3.73 27.53
N VAL A 248 -1.86 -3.80 27.22
CA VAL A 248 -2.72 -4.91 27.64
C VAL A 248 -2.06 -6.25 27.26
N ASP A 249 -1.81 -7.09 28.28
CA ASP A 249 -1.09 -8.34 28.13
C ASP A 249 -1.88 -9.30 27.23
N ASP A 250 -1.25 -9.68 26.12
CA ASP A 250 -1.79 -10.69 25.20
C ASP A 250 -2.13 -11.99 25.93
N ARG A 251 -1.56 -12.30 27.11
CA ARG A 251 -1.89 -13.50 27.90
C ARG A 251 -3.32 -13.48 28.42
N GLU A 252 -3.84 -12.35 28.87
CA GLU A 252 -5.22 -12.24 29.34
C GLU A 252 -6.20 -12.32 28.18
N GLU A 253 -5.88 -11.63 27.07
CA GLU A 253 -6.65 -11.74 25.84
C GLU A 253 -6.62 -13.18 25.28
N ARG A 254 -5.46 -13.86 25.33
CA ARG A 254 -5.33 -15.31 25.04
C ARG A 254 -6.19 -16.17 25.93
N ARG A 255 -6.26 -15.90 27.24
CA ARG A 255 -7.10 -16.64 28.18
C ARG A 255 -8.58 -16.42 27.91
N LEU A 256 -8.99 -15.19 27.60
CA LEU A 256 -10.36 -14.85 27.23
C LEU A 256 -10.79 -15.52 25.92
N ARG A 257 -9.97 -15.43 24.86
CA ARG A 257 -10.27 -16.05 23.56
C ARG A 257 -10.31 -17.59 23.64
N ARG A 258 -9.37 -18.20 24.38
CA ARG A 258 -9.39 -19.66 24.66
C ARG A 258 -10.61 -20.09 25.47
N ARG A 259 -11.01 -19.32 26.50
CA ARG A 259 -12.22 -19.61 27.30
C ARG A 259 -13.52 -19.44 26.51
N GLN A 260 -13.55 -18.55 25.53
CA GLN A 260 -14.71 -18.31 24.68
C GLN A 260 -14.81 -19.29 23.49
N GLY A 261 -13.92 -20.29 23.39
CA GLY A 261 -13.90 -21.24 22.25
C GLY A 261 -13.60 -20.57 20.92
N SER A 262 -13.12 -19.31 20.95
CA SER A 262 -12.78 -18.55 19.75
C SER A 262 -11.38 -18.97 19.32
N THR A 263 -11.30 -19.95 18.44
CA THR A 263 -10.11 -20.27 17.63
C THR A 263 -9.85 -19.22 16.54
N SER A 264 -10.50 -18.05 16.63
CA SER A 264 -10.62 -17.12 15.53
C SER A 264 -9.27 -16.49 15.18
N TYR A 265 -8.84 -16.83 13.97
CA TYR A 265 -7.86 -16.15 13.11
C TYR A 265 -6.85 -15.25 13.83
N ASP A 266 -5.63 -15.76 13.96
CA ASP A 266 -4.48 -14.98 14.41
C ASP A 266 -4.19 -13.84 13.42
N TRP A 267 -4.24 -12.60 13.90
CA TRP A 267 -3.95 -11.42 13.10
C TRP A 267 -2.46 -11.08 13.05
N THR A 268 -1.59 -11.86 13.71
CA THR A 268 -0.14 -11.61 13.83
C THR A 268 0.52 -11.38 12.48
N GLY A 269 0.20 -12.17 11.45
CA GLY A 269 0.73 -11.93 10.10
C GLY A 269 0.28 -10.60 9.50
N ARG A 270 -0.95 -10.13 9.76
CA ARG A 270 -1.40 -8.79 9.32
C ARG A 270 -0.54 -7.71 9.95
N GLY A 271 -0.28 -7.82 11.24
CA GLY A 271 0.63 -6.94 11.95
C GLY A 271 2.05 -6.97 11.40
N GLY A 272 2.59 -8.16 11.13
CA GLY A 272 3.89 -8.33 10.48
C GLY A 272 3.96 -7.61 9.13
N THR A 273 2.92 -7.72 8.29
CA THR A 273 2.88 -6.99 7.01
C THR A 273 2.69 -5.49 7.17
N ALA A 274 1.97 -5.03 8.20
CA ALA A 274 1.83 -3.61 8.49
C ALA A 274 3.18 -3.00 8.90
N VAL A 275 3.92 -3.67 9.79
CA VAL A 275 5.28 -3.30 10.14
C VAL A 275 6.19 -3.30 8.90
N TRP A 276 6.11 -4.34 8.07
CA TRP A 276 6.90 -4.38 6.84
C TRP A 276 6.61 -3.19 5.92
N ARG A 277 5.33 -2.83 5.70
CA ARG A 277 4.96 -1.66 4.88
C ARG A 277 5.42 -0.34 5.50
N ALA A 278 5.28 -0.18 6.82
CA ALA A 278 5.74 1.01 7.54
C ALA A 278 7.24 1.21 7.37
N ARG A 279 8.02 0.13 7.58
CA ARG A 279 9.46 0.16 7.38
C ARG A 279 9.83 0.40 5.92
N ARG A 280 9.14 -0.24 4.97
CA ARG A 280 9.38 -0.03 3.54
C ARG A 280 9.15 1.42 3.13
N ARG A 281 8.14 2.09 3.69
CA ARG A 281 7.93 3.52 3.45
C ARG A 281 9.10 4.35 3.96
N VAL A 282 9.52 4.11 5.20
CA VAL A 282 10.65 4.83 5.81
C VAL A 282 11.95 4.58 5.04
N ASP A 283 12.21 3.34 4.59
CA ASP A 283 13.34 3.02 3.73
C ASP A 283 13.30 3.77 2.40
N LEU A 284 12.11 3.94 1.80
CA LEU A 284 11.95 4.73 0.58
C LEU A 284 12.20 6.21 0.82
N GLU A 285 11.80 6.78 1.97
CA GLU A 285 12.13 8.15 2.36
C GLU A 285 13.64 8.33 2.52
N TYR A 286 14.33 7.38 3.15
CA TYR A 286 15.79 7.42 3.25
C TYR A 286 16.48 7.26 1.89
N PHE A 287 15.97 6.39 1.02
CA PHE A 287 16.46 6.26 -0.34
C PHE A 287 16.27 7.55 -1.14
N GLU A 288 15.14 8.21 -0.96
CA GLU A 288 14.81 9.49 -1.57
C GLU A 288 15.81 10.58 -1.14
N ASP A 289 16.04 10.71 0.16
CA ASP A 289 17.01 11.65 0.74
C ASP A 289 18.43 11.32 0.25
N TRP A 290 18.83 10.05 0.29
CA TRP A 290 20.11 9.59 -0.24
C TRP A 290 20.28 9.94 -1.73
N LEU A 291 19.23 9.84 -2.54
CA LEU A 291 19.29 10.12 -3.96
C LEU A 291 19.45 11.63 -4.24
N VAL A 292 18.75 12.49 -3.49
CA VAL A 292 18.69 13.94 -3.69
C VAL A 292 19.84 14.69 -3.02
N GLU A 293 20.24 14.27 -1.82
CA GLU A 293 21.31 14.91 -1.03
C GLU A 293 22.71 14.45 -1.47
N ARG A 294 22.77 13.44 -2.34
CA ARG A 294 24.01 12.89 -2.89
C ARG A 294 24.92 13.95 -3.51
N THR A 295 26.21 13.83 -3.22
CA THR A 295 27.29 14.55 -3.90
C THR A 295 28.11 13.62 -4.78
N ARG A 296 28.89 14.19 -5.71
CA ARG A 296 29.80 13.43 -6.59
C ARG A 296 30.86 12.62 -5.83
N ASN A 297 31.13 12.99 -4.58
CA ASN A 297 32.14 12.33 -3.74
C ASN A 297 31.58 11.13 -2.98
N ASP A 298 30.26 10.92 -2.99
CA ASP A 298 29.64 9.84 -2.25
C ASP A 298 29.86 8.48 -2.94
N PRO A 299 29.89 7.37 -2.18
CA PRO A 299 30.11 6.03 -2.72
C PRO A 299 29.09 5.69 -3.82
N ALA A 300 29.54 5.16 -4.96
CA ALA A 300 28.70 4.79 -6.12
C ALA A 300 27.65 3.70 -5.83
N ALA A 301 27.79 3.02 -4.70
CA ALA A 301 26.88 1.98 -4.24
C ALA A 301 26.18 2.42 -2.95
N GLY A 302 24.87 2.21 -2.89
CA GLY A 302 24.08 2.23 -1.66
C GLY A 302 23.55 0.83 -1.40
N VAL A 303 23.58 0.38 -0.15
CA VAL A 303 22.91 -0.86 0.25
C VAL A 303 21.60 -0.49 0.92
N MET A 304 20.49 -1.04 0.45
CA MET A 304 19.23 -1.00 1.18
C MET A 304 19.12 -2.27 2.01
N GLU A 305 19.51 -2.14 3.28
CA GLU A 305 19.62 -3.25 4.21
C GLU A 305 18.25 -3.88 4.55
N GLU A 306 18.30 -5.15 4.94
CA GLU A 306 17.16 -5.90 5.46
C GLU A 306 16.65 -5.34 6.81
N PRO A 307 15.49 -5.77 7.35
CA PRO A 307 14.46 -6.64 6.72
C PRO A 307 13.39 -5.99 5.83
N ALA A 308 13.36 -4.66 5.65
CA ALA A 308 12.25 -3.98 4.97
C ALA A 308 12.49 -3.76 3.47
N SER A 309 13.75 -3.71 3.08
CA SER A 309 14.18 -3.90 1.70
C SER A 309 14.79 -5.30 1.58
N PRO A 310 14.62 -6.05 0.48
CA PRO A 310 15.16 -7.40 0.31
C PRO A 310 16.70 -7.44 0.22
N GLY A 311 17.43 -6.58 0.94
CA GLY A 311 18.89 -6.48 0.87
C GLY A 311 19.40 -5.94 -0.46
N TRP A 312 18.68 -5.03 -1.14
CA TRP A 312 19.09 -4.59 -2.48
C TRP A 312 20.44 -3.86 -2.45
N LEU A 313 21.35 -4.26 -3.32
CA LEU A 313 22.50 -3.43 -3.67
C LEU A 313 22.10 -2.49 -4.79
N LEU A 314 22.08 -1.19 -4.52
CA LEU A 314 21.80 -0.15 -5.50
C LEU A 314 23.10 0.44 -6.03
N ARG A 315 23.25 0.50 -7.36
CA ARG A 315 24.40 1.10 -8.03
C ARG A 315 23.98 2.27 -8.90
N ILE A 316 24.44 3.45 -8.52
CA ILE A 316 24.26 4.68 -9.28
C ILE A 316 25.60 5.10 -9.91
N PRO A 317 25.62 5.47 -11.20
CA PRO A 317 26.82 6.05 -11.80
C PRO A 317 27.26 7.30 -11.01
N PRO A 318 28.55 7.45 -10.62
CA PRO A 318 28.99 8.50 -9.70
C PRO A 318 28.70 9.94 -10.16
N ALA A 319 28.62 10.15 -11.48
CA ALA A 319 28.36 11.46 -12.06
C ALA A 319 26.87 11.84 -12.07
N TRP A 320 25.97 10.89 -11.81
CA TRP A 320 24.53 11.10 -11.85
C TRP A 320 24.03 11.61 -10.51
N LEU A 321 23.15 12.61 -10.58
CA LEU A 321 22.59 13.28 -9.42
C LEU A 321 21.08 13.43 -9.59
N ALA A 322 20.35 13.50 -8.48
CA ALA A 322 19.02 14.08 -8.48
C ALA A 322 19.08 15.55 -8.06
N HIS A 323 18.04 16.31 -8.39
CA HIS A 323 17.91 17.67 -7.92
C HIS A 323 16.45 18.05 -7.66
N ALA A 324 16.19 18.60 -6.48
CA ALA A 324 14.92 19.24 -6.12
C ALA A 324 15.08 20.77 -6.15
N PRO A 325 14.83 21.44 -7.29
CA PRO A 325 14.91 22.89 -7.36
C PRO A 325 13.82 23.55 -6.50
N THR A 326 14.06 24.78 -6.07
CA THR A 326 13.04 25.58 -5.37
C THR A 326 11.86 25.83 -6.33
N PRO A 327 10.61 25.55 -5.92
CA PRO A 327 9.45 25.77 -6.78
C PRO A 327 9.27 27.26 -7.10
N THR A 328 8.68 27.54 -8.26
CA THR A 328 8.31 28.91 -8.66
C THR A 328 7.15 29.44 -7.79
N ALA A 329 6.87 30.74 -7.86
CA ALA A 329 5.76 31.36 -7.12
C ALA A 329 4.38 30.76 -7.45
N SER A 330 4.23 30.11 -8.61
CA SER A 330 3.00 29.40 -9.02
C SER A 330 2.97 27.93 -8.57
N GLY A 331 3.97 27.47 -7.80
CA GLY A 331 4.11 26.06 -7.40
C GLY A 331 4.55 25.13 -8.53
N GLN A 332 4.83 25.66 -9.73
CA GLN A 332 5.28 24.87 -10.85
C GLN A 332 6.79 24.59 -10.78
N PRO A 333 7.25 23.43 -11.26
CA PRO A 333 8.67 23.15 -11.38
C PRO A 333 9.34 24.17 -12.31
N PRO A 334 10.51 24.70 -11.95
CA PRO A 334 11.19 25.69 -12.77
C PRO A 334 11.71 25.10 -14.09
N GLU A 335 11.71 25.92 -15.14
CA GLU A 335 12.42 25.61 -16.38
C GLU A 335 13.93 25.57 -16.14
N PRO A 336 14.70 24.75 -16.88
CA PRO A 336 14.28 23.87 -17.99
C PRO A 336 13.82 22.46 -17.58
N TYR A 337 13.75 22.16 -16.27
CA TYR A 337 13.52 20.80 -15.76
C TYR A 337 12.12 20.28 -16.10
N ALA A 338 11.11 21.17 -16.08
CA ALA A 338 9.74 20.83 -16.46
C ALA A 338 9.65 20.35 -17.91
N THR A 339 10.24 21.10 -18.85
CA THR A 339 10.33 20.72 -20.26
C THR A 339 11.07 19.40 -20.44
N TRP A 340 12.23 19.23 -19.79
CA TRP A 340 12.99 17.97 -19.90
C TRP A 340 12.24 16.74 -19.38
N ALA A 341 11.47 16.88 -18.30
CA ALA A 341 10.63 15.80 -17.80
C ALA A 341 9.46 15.50 -18.76
N ALA A 342 8.83 16.54 -19.32
CA ALA A 342 7.75 16.39 -20.31
C ALA A 342 8.24 15.70 -21.60
N ASP A 343 9.46 16.01 -22.02
CA ASP A 343 10.12 15.37 -23.18
C ASP A 343 10.61 13.94 -22.88
N GLY A 344 10.42 13.44 -21.66
CA GLY A 344 10.89 12.12 -21.26
C GLY A 344 12.41 12.01 -21.13
N ARG A 345 13.11 13.12 -20.94
CA ARG A 345 14.58 13.13 -20.73
C ARG A 345 14.95 12.96 -19.26
N LEU A 346 13.97 13.12 -18.35
CA LEU A 346 14.10 12.99 -16.90
C LEU A 346 12.84 12.33 -16.32
N LEU A 347 13.00 11.72 -15.16
CA LEU A 347 11.91 11.34 -14.27
C LEU A 347 11.68 12.44 -13.24
N ALA A 348 10.41 12.76 -13.00
CA ALA A 348 9.98 13.68 -11.95
C ALA A 348 9.28 12.90 -10.83
N PHE A 349 9.65 13.14 -9.58
CA PHE A 349 9.04 12.52 -8.41
C PHE A 349 8.81 13.55 -7.30
N PRO A 350 7.79 13.37 -6.44
CA PRO A 350 7.59 14.24 -5.27
C PRO A 350 8.78 14.14 -4.31
N TYR A 351 9.20 15.24 -3.68
CA TYR A 351 10.27 15.31 -2.66
C TYR A 351 10.05 16.44 -1.65
N ARG A 352 9.83 16.13 -0.36
CA ARG A 352 9.68 17.11 0.75
C ARG A 352 8.86 18.37 0.35
N ASN A 353 7.67 18.17 -0.24
CA ASN A 353 6.75 19.20 -0.79
C ASN A 353 7.21 19.92 -2.07
N ARG A 354 8.22 19.39 -2.76
CA ARG A 354 8.75 19.86 -4.04
C ARG A 354 8.67 18.73 -5.06
N THR A 355 9.17 19.00 -6.27
CA THR A 355 9.40 17.98 -7.29
C THR A 355 10.90 17.86 -7.51
N ALA A 356 11.42 16.63 -7.39
CA ALA A 356 12.79 16.28 -7.71
C ALA A 356 12.88 15.68 -9.11
N PHE A 357 14.04 15.86 -9.75
CA PHE A 357 14.33 15.43 -11.11
C PHE A 357 15.57 14.54 -11.14
N TRP A 358 15.49 13.42 -11.87
CA TRP A 358 16.57 12.46 -12.02
C TRP A 358 16.49 11.73 -13.36
N PRO A 359 17.61 11.38 -14.03
CA PRO A 359 19.00 11.64 -13.65
C PRO A 359 19.59 12.89 -14.32
N LEU A 360 20.42 13.61 -13.59
CA LEU A 360 21.12 14.81 -14.06
C LEU A 360 22.64 14.64 -13.98
N LEU A 361 23.33 15.32 -14.90
CA LEU A 361 24.78 15.52 -14.89
C LEU A 361 25.11 16.98 -14.58
N HIS A 362 26.27 17.24 -13.98
CA HIS A 362 26.83 18.59 -13.95
C HIS A 362 27.41 18.97 -15.32
N CYS A 363 27.18 20.21 -15.72
CA CYS A 363 27.82 20.76 -16.91
C CYS A 363 29.32 20.96 -16.65
N VAL A 364 30.17 20.48 -17.55
CA VAL A 364 31.63 20.67 -17.45
C VAL A 364 31.96 22.10 -17.85
N GLY A 365 32.55 22.88 -16.94
CA GLY A 365 33.05 24.25 -17.23
C GLY A 365 32.02 25.38 -17.12
N THR A 366 30.75 25.08 -16.82
CA THR A 366 29.70 26.10 -16.58
C THR A 366 28.80 25.68 -15.40
N PRO A 367 28.38 26.62 -14.53
CA PRO A 367 27.41 26.30 -13.49
C PRO A 367 26.08 25.89 -14.13
N GLY A 368 25.64 24.65 -13.87
CA GLY A 368 24.40 24.12 -14.45
C GLY A 368 24.28 22.61 -14.34
N ARG A 369 23.08 22.11 -14.66
CA ARG A 369 22.78 20.68 -14.79
C ARG A 369 22.20 20.41 -16.16
N GLN A 370 22.39 19.20 -16.66
CA GLN A 370 21.81 18.73 -17.92
C GLN A 370 21.30 17.28 -17.78
N PRO A 371 20.31 16.84 -18.57
CA PRO A 371 19.88 15.45 -18.58
C PRO A 371 21.00 14.51 -19.01
N VAL A 372 20.95 13.25 -18.54
CA VAL A 372 21.83 12.20 -19.04
C VAL A 372 21.46 11.86 -20.49
N PRO A 373 22.41 11.91 -21.45
CA PRO A 373 22.15 11.52 -22.83
C PRO A 373 21.74 10.04 -22.94
N GLY A 374 20.71 9.74 -23.72
CA GLY A 374 20.25 8.37 -23.97
C GLY A 374 19.37 7.77 -22.86
N PHE A 375 18.93 8.58 -21.88
CA PHE A 375 18.03 8.16 -20.82
C PHE A 375 16.56 8.05 -21.26
N GLU A 376 16.21 8.63 -22.40
CA GLU A 376 14.85 8.66 -22.95
C GLU A 376 14.16 7.29 -23.01
N PRO A 377 14.82 6.18 -23.39
CA PRO A 377 14.19 4.86 -23.40
C PRO A 377 13.86 4.34 -22.00
N VAL A 378 14.67 4.66 -20.99
CA VAL A 378 14.42 4.29 -19.59
C VAL A 378 13.24 5.09 -19.04
N ALA A 379 13.19 6.41 -19.31
CA ALA A 379 12.06 7.24 -18.95
C ALA A 379 10.76 6.80 -19.64
N ALA A 380 10.83 6.38 -20.90
CA ALA A 380 9.69 5.84 -21.64
C ALA A 380 9.10 4.58 -20.99
N ALA A 381 9.91 3.77 -20.30
CA ALA A 381 9.41 2.62 -19.54
C ALA A 381 8.60 3.00 -18.28
N ALA A 382 8.82 4.20 -17.75
CA ALA A 382 8.03 4.79 -16.66
C ALA A 382 6.81 5.58 -17.16
N ALA A 383 6.62 5.72 -18.49
CA ALA A 383 5.50 6.47 -19.05
C ALA A 383 4.16 5.87 -18.59
N GLY A 384 3.37 6.67 -17.88
CA GLY A 384 2.08 6.26 -17.32
C GLY A 384 2.13 5.79 -15.85
N LEU A 385 3.31 5.75 -15.22
CA LEU A 385 3.40 5.66 -13.78
C LEU A 385 2.87 6.94 -13.14
N ARG A 386 2.19 6.80 -12.01
CA ARG A 386 1.82 7.94 -11.17
C ARG A 386 3.07 8.46 -10.47
N PRO A 387 3.18 9.79 -10.19
CA PRO A 387 4.36 10.37 -9.55
C PRO A 387 4.81 9.63 -8.29
N GLU A 388 3.88 9.16 -7.46
CA GLU A 388 4.16 8.40 -6.23
C GLU A 388 4.81 7.02 -6.46
N HIS A 389 4.78 6.49 -7.69
CA HIS A 389 5.40 5.20 -8.03
C HIS A 389 6.75 5.35 -8.75
N VAL A 390 7.12 6.57 -9.15
CA VAL A 390 8.36 6.84 -9.89
C VAL A 390 9.58 6.52 -9.05
N LEU A 391 9.55 6.78 -7.73
CA LEU A 391 10.68 6.48 -6.85
C LEU A 391 11.00 4.98 -6.80
N GLY A 392 9.98 4.12 -6.66
CA GLY A 392 10.17 2.66 -6.71
C GLY A 392 10.59 2.14 -8.10
N PHE A 393 10.33 2.90 -9.17
CA PHE A 393 10.90 2.63 -10.49
C PHE A 393 12.38 3.01 -10.56
N ILE A 394 12.78 4.18 -10.04
CA ILE A 394 14.18 4.63 -9.95
C ILE A 394 15.00 3.60 -9.16
N GLU A 395 14.50 3.18 -8.02
CA GLU A 395 15.13 2.14 -7.21
C GLU A 395 15.35 0.85 -8.01
N ALA A 396 14.33 0.38 -8.74
CA ALA A 396 14.40 -0.84 -9.54
C ALA A 396 15.45 -0.79 -10.67
N VAL A 397 15.65 0.37 -11.30
CA VAL A 397 16.68 0.54 -12.34
C VAL A 397 18.09 0.62 -11.77
N LEU A 398 18.23 0.91 -10.47
CA LEU A 398 19.50 0.96 -9.76
C LEU A 398 19.90 -0.38 -9.13
N ILE A 399 18.99 -1.33 -8.95
CA ILE A 399 19.31 -2.65 -8.40
C ILE A 399 20.41 -3.33 -9.23
N ASP A 400 21.47 -3.79 -8.57
CA ASP A 400 22.47 -4.69 -9.13
C ASP A 400 21.92 -6.12 -9.12
N TRP A 401 21.37 -6.53 -10.27
CA TRP A 401 20.72 -7.83 -10.44
C TRP A 401 21.69 -9.02 -10.49
N ASN A 402 23.00 -8.76 -10.52
CA ASN A 402 24.03 -9.79 -10.52
C ASN A 402 24.95 -9.71 -9.28
N HIS A 403 24.51 -9.02 -8.23
CA HIS A 403 25.25 -8.98 -6.97
C HIS A 403 25.31 -10.35 -6.30
N THR A 404 26.51 -10.76 -5.88
CA THR A 404 26.75 -11.93 -5.03
C THR A 404 26.73 -11.53 -3.57
N PHE A 405 25.74 -12.01 -2.84
CA PHE A 405 25.60 -11.78 -1.40
C PHE A 405 26.59 -12.64 -0.60
N THR A 406 27.04 -12.13 0.54
CA THR A 406 27.86 -12.90 1.49
C THR A 406 27.09 -14.03 2.15
N GLU A 407 25.80 -13.81 2.39
CA GLU A 407 24.83 -14.80 2.88
C GLU A 407 23.72 -14.96 1.84
N GLU A 408 23.23 -16.18 1.62
CA GLU A 408 22.18 -16.40 0.63
C GLU A 408 20.88 -15.72 1.08
N PRO A 409 20.34 -14.76 0.30
CA PRO A 409 19.15 -14.03 0.71
C PRO A 409 17.93 -14.94 0.78
N ASP A 410 17.00 -14.64 1.70
CA ASP A 410 15.72 -15.36 1.83
C ASP A 410 14.93 -15.40 0.52
N LEU A 411 15.13 -14.41 -0.36
CA LEU A 411 14.48 -14.28 -1.66
C LEU A 411 15.48 -14.24 -2.80
N ARG A 412 15.15 -14.92 -3.90
CA ARG A 412 15.95 -14.86 -5.14
C ARG A 412 15.85 -13.49 -5.80
N ILE A 413 16.87 -12.67 -5.59
CA ILE A 413 17.06 -11.37 -6.23
C ILE A 413 17.78 -11.61 -7.57
N ALA A 414 16.99 -11.84 -8.62
CA ALA A 414 17.49 -12.02 -9.97
C ALA A 414 16.47 -11.49 -10.98
N LEU A 415 16.98 -10.99 -12.10
CA LEU A 415 16.18 -10.62 -13.25
C LEU A 415 16.21 -11.78 -14.25
N ASP A 416 15.05 -12.41 -14.46
CA ASP A 416 14.91 -13.49 -15.43
C ASP A 416 14.33 -12.95 -16.74
N VAL A 417 15.04 -13.19 -17.84
CA VAL A 417 14.64 -12.84 -19.21
C VAL A 417 14.00 -14.07 -19.85
N SER A 418 12.92 -13.93 -20.64
CA SER A 418 12.44 -15.11 -21.38
C SER A 418 13.46 -15.55 -22.42
N ALA A 419 13.57 -16.85 -22.69
CA ALA A 419 14.52 -17.35 -23.70
C ALA A 419 14.32 -16.67 -25.07
N ASP A 420 13.07 -16.43 -25.47
CA ASP A 420 12.72 -15.71 -26.71
C ASP A 420 13.27 -14.27 -26.71
N GLN A 421 13.14 -13.55 -25.60
CA GLN A 421 13.65 -12.19 -25.48
C GLN A 421 15.17 -12.17 -25.43
N ALA A 422 15.78 -13.11 -24.72
CA ALA A 422 17.23 -13.24 -24.64
C ALA A 422 17.84 -13.51 -26.03
N CYS A 423 17.23 -14.40 -26.82
CA CYS A 423 17.64 -14.66 -28.20
C CYS A 423 17.42 -13.43 -29.10
N ARG A 424 16.27 -12.76 -28.98
CA ARG A 424 15.95 -11.56 -29.76
C ARG A 424 16.94 -10.41 -29.53
N PHE A 425 17.42 -10.26 -28.30
CA PHE A 425 18.43 -9.25 -27.96
C PHE A 425 19.87 -9.73 -28.22
N GLY A 426 20.06 -10.95 -28.71
CA GLY A 426 21.37 -11.49 -29.07
C GLY A 426 22.22 -11.96 -27.88
N PHE A 427 21.61 -12.16 -26.70
CA PHE A 427 22.34 -12.67 -25.52
C PHE A 427 22.60 -14.17 -25.56
N ILE A 428 21.71 -14.91 -26.23
CA ILE A 428 21.82 -16.35 -26.40
C ILE A 428 21.55 -16.72 -27.86
N THR A 429 22.04 -17.88 -28.28
CA THR A 429 21.78 -18.40 -29.63
C THR A 429 20.40 -19.05 -29.73
N ALA A 430 19.94 -19.32 -30.96
CA ALA A 430 18.72 -20.09 -31.19
C ALA A 430 18.82 -21.53 -30.67
N GLU A 431 20.03 -22.09 -30.63
CA GLU A 431 20.28 -23.42 -30.04
C GLU A 431 20.08 -23.38 -28.53
N ASP A 432 20.66 -22.39 -27.85
CA ASP A 432 20.47 -22.17 -26.40
C ASP A 432 18.99 -21.94 -26.07
N GLN A 433 18.27 -21.17 -26.89
CA GLN A 433 16.84 -20.95 -26.74
C GLN A 433 16.06 -22.27 -26.80
N HIS A 434 16.32 -23.10 -27.83
CA HIS A 434 15.67 -24.40 -27.96
C HIS A 434 15.98 -25.32 -26.79
N GLN A 435 17.22 -25.31 -26.30
CA GLN A 435 17.64 -26.09 -25.13
C GLN A 435 16.87 -25.65 -23.88
N LEU A 436 16.83 -24.35 -23.56
CA LEU A 436 16.06 -23.82 -22.43
C LEU A 436 14.55 -24.13 -22.55
N MET A 437 14.00 -24.09 -23.76
CA MET A 437 12.60 -24.47 -24.00
C MET A 437 12.36 -25.97 -23.83
N ALA A 438 13.33 -26.82 -24.17
CA ALA A 438 13.25 -28.27 -23.96
C ALA A 438 13.33 -28.59 -22.46
N GLU A 439 14.25 -27.96 -21.73
CA GLU A 439 14.41 -28.10 -20.28
C GLU A 439 13.15 -27.66 -19.52
N ALA A 440 12.58 -26.50 -19.85
CA ALA A 440 11.35 -26.03 -19.23
C ALA A 440 10.16 -26.98 -19.50
N ARG A 441 10.09 -27.58 -20.71
CA ARG A 441 9.10 -28.59 -21.05
C ARG A 441 9.30 -29.88 -20.24
N ALA A 442 10.53 -30.38 -20.15
CA ALA A 442 10.86 -31.55 -19.36
C ALA A 442 10.53 -31.35 -17.87
N ALA A 443 10.91 -30.21 -17.29
CA ALA A 443 10.59 -29.85 -15.91
C ALA A 443 9.08 -29.73 -15.67
N THR A 444 8.34 -29.15 -16.63
CA THR A 444 6.88 -29.08 -16.55
C THR A 444 6.25 -30.48 -16.52
N LEU A 445 6.70 -31.40 -17.38
CA LEU A 445 6.22 -32.77 -17.40
C LEU A 445 6.54 -33.50 -16.09
N GLN A 446 7.75 -33.31 -15.55
CA GLN A 446 8.13 -33.87 -14.25
C GLN A 446 7.20 -33.38 -13.13
N ILE A 447 6.94 -32.07 -13.05
CA ILE A 447 6.03 -31.50 -12.03
C ILE A 447 4.60 -32.06 -12.18
N MET A 448 4.14 -32.31 -13.40
CA MET A 448 2.84 -32.96 -13.63
C MET A 448 2.82 -34.41 -13.12
N ASP A 449 3.88 -35.16 -13.39
CA ASP A 449 4.02 -36.54 -12.93
C ASP A 449 4.12 -36.61 -11.40
N ASP A 450 4.87 -35.70 -10.78
CA ASP A 450 4.96 -35.56 -9.33
C ASP A 450 3.59 -35.22 -8.73
N PHE A 451 2.82 -34.33 -9.36
CA PHE A 451 1.46 -34.00 -8.93
C PHE A 451 0.51 -35.20 -9.04
N ILE A 452 0.57 -35.97 -10.14
CA ILE A 452 -0.23 -37.19 -10.31
C ILE A 452 0.13 -38.21 -9.23
N THR A 453 1.42 -38.39 -8.96
CA THR A 453 1.93 -39.31 -7.94
C THR A 453 1.47 -38.91 -6.55
N TRP A 454 1.62 -37.63 -6.21
CA TRP A 454 1.11 -37.06 -4.97
C TRP A 454 -0.41 -37.25 -4.84
N ALA A 455 -1.18 -36.94 -5.88
CA ALA A 455 -2.64 -37.08 -5.85
C ALA A 455 -3.07 -38.55 -5.69
N ALA A 456 -2.32 -39.49 -6.29
CA ALA A 456 -2.58 -40.92 -6.11
C ALA A 456 -2.29 -41.37 -4.66
N ALA A 457 -1.19 -40.92 -4.08
CA ALA A 457 -0.84 -41.18 -2.68
C ALA A 457 -1.85 -40.56 -1.69
N ASP A 458 -2.42 -39.39 -2.04
CA ASP A 458 -3.47 -38.71 -1.29
C ASP A 458 -4.87 -39.35 -1.46
N GLY A 459 -4.98 -40.45 -2.21
CA GLY A 459 -6.22 -41.21 -2.35
C GLY A 459 -7.19 -40.65 -3.40
N ALA A 460 -6.71 -39.90 -4.39
CA ALA A 460 -7.54 -39.40 -5.47
C ALA A 460 -8.25 -40.53 -6.23
N ARG A 461 -9.51 -40.30 -6.62
CA ARG A 461 -10.32 -41.29 -7.35
C ARG A 461 -9.64 -41.68 -8.67
N PRO A 462 -9.72 -42.96 -9.09
CA PRO A 462 -9.12 -43.42 -10.36
C PRO A 462 -9.55 -42.62 -11.58
N SER A 463 -10.82 -42.19 -11.64
CA SER A 463 -11.35 -41.37 -12.74
C SER A 463 -10.79 -39.94 -12.78
N TYR A 464 -10.35 -39.40 -11.64
CA TYR A 464 -9.68 -38.10 -11.58
C TYR A 464 -8.21 -38.22 -12.00
N LEU A 465 -7.50 -39.27 -11.52
CA LEU A 465 -6.13 -39.57 -11.96
C LEU A 465 -6.05 -39.84 -13.46
N HIS A 466 -7.05 -40.52 -14.03
CA HIS A 466 -7.15 -40.73 -15.47
C HIS A 466 -7.22 -39.39 -16.24
N LYS A 467 -8.11 -38.47 -15.81
CA LYS A 467 -8.21 -37.13 -16.41
C LYS A 467 -6.91 -36.32 -16.30
N LEU A 468 -6.18 -36.44 -15.18
CA LEU A 468 -4.87 -35.79 -15.04
C LEU A 468 -3.84 -36.37 -16.03
N ARG A 469 -3.81 -37.70 -16.19
CA ARG A 469 -2.92 -38.36 -17.16
C ARG A 469 -3.24 -37.99 -18.61
N GLU A 470 -4.52 -37.93 -18.97
CA GLU A 470 -4.94 -37.43 -20.28
C GLU A 470 -4.51 -35.98 -20.52
N ALA A 471 -4.60 -35.14 -19.48
CA ALA A 471 -4.21 -33.74 -19.56
C ALA A 471 -2.69 -33.48 -19.47
N ARG A 472 -1.85 -34.52 -19.27
CA ARG A 472 -0.39 -34.39 -19.10
C ARG A 472 0.30 -33.67 -20.27
N GLY A 473 -0.25 -33.74 -21.48
CA GLY A 473 0.28 -33.00 -22.64
C GLY A 473 -0.18 -31.55 -22.76
N ASN A 474 -1.10 -31.09 -21.90
CA ASN A 474 -1.74 -29.79 -21.99
C ASN A 474 -1.73 -29.08 -20.63
N THR A 475 -0.75 -28.19 -20.45
CA THR A 475 -0.52 -27.43 -19.22
C THR A 475 -1.73 -26.67 -18.71
N ARG A 476 -2.53 -26.11 -19.62
CA ARG A 476 -3.71 -25.31 -19.25
C ARG A 476 -4.82 -26.17 -18.68
N ASP A 477 -5.09 -27.31 -19.30
CA ASP A 477 -6.13 -28.22 -18.85
C ASP A 477 -5.69 -28.98 -17.60
N PHE A 478 -4.42 -29.36 -17.50
CA PHE A 478 -3.84 -29.93 -16.29
C PHE A 478 -3.98 -28.96 -15.10
N HIS A 479 -3.55 -27.70 -15.25
CA HIS A 479 -3.69 -26.69 -14.19
C HIS A 479 -5.15 -26.46 -13.77
N ARG A 480 -6.09 -26.51 -14.72
CA ARG A 480 -7.53 -26.38 -14.42
C ARG A 480 -8.02 -27.55 -13.57
N LEU A 481 -7.55 -28.76 -13.85
CA LEU A 481 -7.88 -29.95 -13.07
C LEU A 481 -7.28 -29.86 -11.68
N THR A 482 -5.99 -29.53 -11.54
CA THR A 482 -5.35 -29.40 -10.22
C THR A 482 -6.12 -28.44 -9.33
N ARG A 483 -6.58 -27.30 -9.84
CA ARG A 483 -7.39 -26.32 -9.07
C ARG A 483 -8.72 -26.85 -8.54
N ARG A 484 -9.29 -27.89 -9.15
CA ARG A 484 -10.56 -28.52 -8.71
C ARG A 484 -10.37 -29.57 -7.62
N TYR A 485 -9.13 -29.97 -7.33
CA TYR A 485 -8.87 -30.93 -6.26
C TYR A 485 -9.16 -30.28 -4.90
N PRO A 486 -10.04 -30.85 -4.06
CA PRO A 486 -10.68 -30.16 -2.94
C PRO A 486 -9.83 -30.07 -1.65
N THR A 487 -8.52 -30.34 -1.72
CA THR A 487 -7.67 -30.38 -0.52
C THR A 487 -6.89 -29.10 -0.32
N HIS A 488 -6.76 -28.70 0.95
CA HIS A 488 -5.96 -27.56 1.38
C HIS A 488 -4.45 -27.84 1.36
N GLN A 489 -4.07 -29.12 1.31
CA GLN A 489 -2.67 -29.59 1.23
C GLN A 489 -2.17 -29.75 -0.21
N ARG A 490 -2.97 -29.34 -1.20
CA ARG A 490 -2.62 -29.49 -2.61
C ARG A 490 -1.35 -28.71 -2.97
N PRO A 491 -0.34 -29.35 -3.60
CA PRO A 491 0.81 -28.65 -4.15
C PRO A 491 0.37 -27.58 -5.16
N LYS A 492 1.00 -26.41 -5.11
CA LYS A 492 0.79 -25.38 -6.13
C LYS A 492 1.42 -25.88 -7.44
N PHE A 493 0.60 -26.05 -8.48
CA PHE A 493 1.11 -26.36 -9.81
C PHE A 493 1.54 -25.07 -10.51
N LEU A 494 2.83 -24.95 -10.80
CA LEU A 494 3.42 -23.84 -11.54
C LEU A 494 4.30 -24.41 -12.66
N ALA A 495 3.94 -24.13 -13.91
CA ALA A 495 4.75 -24.54 -15.05
C ALA A 495 5.96 -23.58 -15.17
N PRO A 496 7.20 -24.09 -15.07
CA PRO A 496 8.39 -23.27 -15.25
C PRO A 496 8.41 -22.66 -16.66
N ARG A 497 8.89 -21.41 -16.75
CA ARG A 497 9.08 -20.73 -18.02
C ARG A 497 10.53 -20.91 -18.47
N ALA A 498 10.73 -21.11 -19.77
CA ALA A 498 12.05 -21.04 -20.39
C ALA A 498 12.61 -19.63 -20.17
N SER A 499 13.59 -19.53 -19.29
CA SER A 499 14.14 -18.26 -18.84
C SER A 499 15.65 -18.34 -18.76
N TRP A 500 16.28 -17.20 -19.02
CA TRP A 500 17.71 -16.99 -18.96
C TRP A 500 17.98 -15.92 -17.90
N LYS A 501 18.92 -16.21 -16.99
CA LYS A 501 19.27 -15.29 -15.91
C LYS A 501 20.07 -14.13 -16.50
N TRP A 502 19.60 -12.90 -16.27
CA TRP A 502 20.31 -11.69 -16.64
C TRP A 502 21.69 -11.62 -15.95
N PRO A 503 22.80 -11.49 -16.69
CA PRO A 503 24.15 -11.41 -16.14
C PRO A 503 24.61 -9.97 -15.93
N GLY A 504 23.90 -8.98 -16.49
CA GLY A 504 24.25 -7.58 -16.34
C GLY A 504 23.97 -7.06 -14.92
N GLN A 505 24.56 -5.91 -14.61
CA GLN A 505 24.41 -5.25 -13.30
C GLN A 505 23.07 -4.50 -13.24
N SER A 506 23.10 -3.19 -12.97
CA SER A 506 21.93 -2.32 -13.00
C SER A 506 21.57 -1.89 -14.42
N VAL A 507 20.34 -1.43 -14.62
CA VAL A 507 19.88 -0.87 -15.91
C VAL A 507 20.68 0.40 -16.24
N THR A 508 21.10 1.16 -15.22
CA THR A 508 21.94 2.34 -15.40
C THR A 508 23.35 1.98 -15.88
N ALA A 509 23.91 0.85 -15.47
CA ALA A 509 25.20 0.37 -15.97
C ALA A 509 25.12 0.00 -17.47
N GLU A 510 24.04 -0.63 -17.90
CA GLU A 510 23.79 -0.93 -19.31
C GLU A 510 23.65 0.32 -20.17
N LEU A 511 22.99 1.36 -19.65
CA LEU A 511 22.89 2.64 -20.34
C LEU A 511 24.29 3.26 -20.52
N VAL A 512 25.12 3.27 -19.47
CA VAL A 512 26.49 3.76 -19.54
C VAL A 512 27.35 2.94 -20.52
N ALA A 513 27.09 1.63 -20.63
CA ALA A 513 27.76 0.76 -21.59
C ALA A 513 27.31 1.01 -23.05
N GLY A 514 26.29 1.84 -23.28
CA GLY A 514 25.80 2.17 -24.63
C GLY A 514 24.85 1.13 -25.21
N SER A 515 24.15 0.38 -24.37
CA SER A 515 23.20 -0.65 -24.80
C SER A 515 22.04 -0.07 -25.65
N PRO A 516 21.47 -0.84 -26.61
CA PRO A 516 20.44 -0.34 -27.52
C PRO A 516 19.17 0.19 -26.81
N PRO A 517 18.49 1.22 -27.36
CA PRO A 517 17.29 1.80 -26.76
C PRO A 517 16.16 0.80 -26.44
N GLU A 518 15.86 -0.13 -27.35
CA GLU A 518 14.80 -1.13 -27.14
C GLU A 518 15.11 -2.04 -25.95
N LEU A 519 16.38 -2.43 -25.80
CA LEU A 519 16.84 -3.23 -24.68
C LEU A 519 16.72 -2.46 -23.37
N LEU A 520 17.16 -1.20 -23.33
CA LEU A 520 17.09 -0.35 -22.13
C LEU A 520 15.66 -0.14 -21.65
N GLN A 521 14.74 0.18 -22.57
CA GLN A 521 13.33 0.32 -22.26
C GLN A 521 12.73 -0.99 -21.72
N TRP A 522 13.06 -2.11 -22.35
CA TRP A 522 12.59 -3.42 -21.90
C TRP A 522 13.14 -3.80 -20.52
N LEU A 523 14.45 -3.62 -20.30
CA LEU A 523 15.13 -3.90 -19.03
C LEU A 523 14.55 -3.06 -17.90
N ALA A 524 14.35 -1.77 -18.10
CA ALA A 524 13.78 -0.88 -17.10
C ALA A 524 12.35 -1.33 -16.69
N ALA A 525 11.51 -1.66 -17.67
CA ALA A 525 10.17 -2.16 -17.41
C ALA A 525 10.18 -3.56 -16.73
N ALA A 526 11.11 -4.43 -17.12
CA ALA A 526 11.27 -5.76 -16.54
C ALA A 526 11.77 -5.69 -15.09
N ALA A 527 12.78 -4.84 -14.83
CA ALA A 527 13.33 -4.58 -13.51
C ALA A 527 12.24 -4.07 -12.55
N HIS A 528 11.45 -3.08 -12.96
CA HIS A 528 10.36 -2.56 -12.12
C HIS A 528 9.28 -3.62 -11.83
N ARG A 529 8.87 -4.43 -12.82
CA ARG A 529 7.92 -5.52 -12.59
C ARG A 529 8.49 -6.58 -11.65
N ARG A 530 9.76 -6.93 -11.82
CA ARG A 530 10.43 -7.97 -11.02
C ARG A 530 10.65 -7.51 -9.59
N SER A 531 11.12 -6.29 -9.37
CA SER A 531 11.29 -5.72 -8.04
C SER A 531 9.96 -5.63 -7.30
N SER A 532 8.88 -5.20 -7.97
CA SER A 532 7.52 -5.18 -7.40
C SER A 532 7.08 -6.56 -6.92
N LEU A 533 7.32 -7.60 -7.72
CA LEU A 533 6.99 -8.98 -7.34
C LEU A 533 7.84 -9.47 -6.15
N ILE A 534 9.14 -9.15 -6.12
CA ILE A 534 10.01 -9.51 -4.99
C ILE A 534 9.55 -8.80 -3.72
N LEU A 535 9.13 -7.54 -3.79
CA LEU A 535 8.56 -6.81 -2.66
C LEU A 535 7.26 -7.46 -2.15
N GLU A 536 6.38 -7.92 -3.04
CA GLU A 536 5.18 -8.68 -2.65
C GLU A 536 5.56 -10.00 -1.93
N GLN A 537 6.57 -10.70 -2.43
CA GLN A 537 7.11 -11.92 -1.80
C GLN A 537 7.77 -11.63 -0.44
N ALA A 538 8.48 -10.50 -0.31
CA ALA A 538 9.08 -10.07 0.96
C ALA A 538 8.01 -9.73 2.00
N MET A 539 6.90 -9.12 1.57
CA MET A 539 5.75 -8.90 2.44
C MET A 539 5.09 -10.23 2.86
N GLU A 540 4.95 -11.21 1.95
CA GLU A 540 4.46 -12.56 2.29
C GLU A 540 5.43 -13.29 3.26
N ALA A 541 6.74 -13.17 3.06
CA ALA A 541 7.74 -13.69 3.98
C ALA A 541 7.65 -13.02 5.36
N ALA A 542 7.44 -11.70 5.43
CA ALA A 542 7.22 -10.98 6.68
C ALA A 542 5.95 -11.44 7.40
N TRP A 543 4.89 -11.76 6.66
CA TRP A 543 3.69 -12.40 7.21
C TRP A 543 4.04 -13.73 7.89
N HIS A 544 4.74 -14.62 7.20
CA HIS A 544 5.13 -15.93 7.72
C HIS A 544 6.08 -15.82 8.92
N ARG A 545 7.13 -15.00 8.83
CA ARG A 545 8.08 -14.76 9.94
C ARG A 545 7.38 -14.25 11.19
N ALA A 546 6.43 -13.31 11.03
CA ALA A 546 5.65 -12.82 12.16
C ALA A 546 4.82 -13.95 12.81
N PHE A 547 4.22 -14.81 12.01
CA PHE A 547 3.52 -16.01 12.49
C PHE A 547 4.45 -16.98 13.23
N ASP A 548 5.63 -17.27 12.69
CA ASP A 548 6.56 -18.25 13.28
C ASP A 548 7.14 -17.76 14.61
N GLN A 549 7.42 -16.45 14.69
CA GLN A 549 8.02 -15.81 15.85
C GLN A 549 7.00 -15.48 16.95
N TYR A 550 5.83 -14.96 16.57
CA TYR A 550 4.86 -14.39 17.51
C TYR A 550 3.51 -15.09 17.52
N GLY A 551 3.20 -15.84 16.46
CA GLY A 551 1.90 -16.45 16.25
C GLY A 551 1.58 -17.54 17.25
N PHE A 552 0.30 -17.90 17.32
CA PHE A 552 -0.15 -18.95 18.23
C PHE A 552 0.35 -20.32 17.76
N ARG A 553 1.31 -20.88 18.49
CA ARG A 553 1.57 -22.33 18.42
C ARG A 553 0.37 -23.02 19.08
N MET A 554 -0.43 -23.73 18.28
CA MET A 554 -1.53 -24.58 18.77
C MET A 554 -0.98 -25.77 19.55
#